data_AF-A0A521TR85-F1
#
_entry.id   AF-A0A521TR85-F1
#
_cell.length_a   1.000
_cell.length_b   1.000
_cell.length_c   1.000
_cell.angle_alpha   90.00
_cell.angle_beta   90.00
_cell.angle_gamma   90.00
#
_symmetry.space_group_name_H-M   'P 1'
#
loop_
_entity.id
_entity.type
_entity.pdbx_description
1 polymer ?
#
loop_
_entity_poly.entity_id
_entity_poly.type
_entity_poly.pdbx_seq_one_letter_code
_entity_poly.pdbx_strand_id
1 'polypeptide(L)'
;MPRPRYHALASLALGTALAIGGRSKRRLVAPIVSGFLIDGDHLFDFALGRLGFHGRMVLPLHGWEYVAVFLALDRRLKTSGALTAGYVCHLAMDQIWNEKRSAFSYFLAFRAWRGFRADQLGPLDPEKRHRWRHSSPVGLLRWL
;
A
#
# COMPACT_ATOMS: atom_id res chain seq x y z
N MET A 1 -7.34 8.79 -2.13
CA MET A 1 -7.03 7.68 -1.21
C MET A 1 -8.15 6.68 -1.26
N PRO A 2 -7.99 5.61 -2.07
CA PRO A 2 -8.79 4.42 -1.86
C PRO A 2 -8.71 4.08 -0.38
N ARG A 3 -9.86 3.92 0.24
CA ARG A 3 -9.92 3.40 1.60
C ARG A 3 -9.42 1.95 1.59
N PRO A 4 -8.79 1.47 2.68
CA PRO A 4 -8.27 0.11 2.78
C PRO A 4 -9.28 -0.98 2.41
N ARG A 5 -10.57 -0.76 2.70
CA ARG A 5 -11.66 -1.66 2.27
C ARG A 5 -11.68 -1.95 0.76
N TYR A 6 -11.25 -1.01 -0.08
CA TYR A 6 -11.18 -1.23 -1.53
C TYR A 6 -9.98 -2.10 -1.90
N HIS A 7 -8.83 -1.92 -1.23
CA HIS A 7 -7.68 -2.80 -1.39
C HIS A 7 -7.99 -4.23 -0.92
N ALA A 8 -8.68 -4.38 0.22
CA ALA A 8 -9.18 -5.66 0.70
C ALA A 8 -10.12 -6.33 -0.32
N LEU A 9 -11.11 -5.59 -0.83
CA LEU A 9 -12.06 -6.11 -1.81
C LEU A 9 -11.38 -6.51 -3.12
N ALA A 10 -10.51 -5.65 -3.66
CA ALA A 10 -9.77 -5.92 -4.90
C ALA A 10 -8.86 -7.14 -4.73
N SER A 11 -8.16 -7.24 -3.61
CA SER A 11 -7.29 -8.37 -3.29
C SER A 11 -8.06 -9.67 -3.15
N LEU A 12 -9.22 -9.65 -2.47
CA LEU A 12 -10.09 -10.81 -2.34
C LEU A 12 -10.65 -11.25 -3.69
N ALA A 13 -11.12 -10.30 -4.50
CA ALA A 13 -11.64 -10.58 -5.84
C ALA A 13 -10.55 -11.18 -6.74
N LEU A 14 -9.35 -10.60 -6.72
CA LEU A 14 -8.20 -11.10 -7.48
C LEU A 14 -7.78 -12.49 -7.02
N GLY A 15 -7.68 -12.73 -5.71
CA GLY A 15 -7.37 -14.04 -5.16
C GLY A 15 -8.42 -15.09 -5.53
N THR A 16 -9.70 -14.73 -5.49
CA THR A 16 -10.80 -15.61 -5.92
C THR A 16 -10.67 -15.95 -7.40
N ALA A 17 -10.46 -14.95 -8.26
CA ALA A 17 -10.27 -15.16 -9.70
C ALA A 17 -9.06 -16.06 -10.01
N LEU A 18 -7.94 -15.86 -9.33
CA LEU A 18 -6.72 -16.67 -9.51
C LEU A 18 -6.84 -18.10 -8.95
N ALA A 19 -7.79 -18.34 -8.05
CA ALA A 19 -8.11 -19.66 -7.52
C ALA A 19 -9.12 -20.43 -8.40
N ILE A 20 -9.91 -19.72 -9.21
CA ILE A 20 -10.79 -20.34 -10.21
C ILE A 20 -9.88 -20.96 -11.29
N GLY A 21 -9.84 -22.30 -11.35
CA GLY A 21 -8.98 -23.05 -12.27
C GLY A 21 -7.76 -23.73 -11.61
N GLY A 22 -7.55 -23.59 -10.29
CA GLY A 22 -6.49 -24.34 -9.60
C GLY A 22 -6.75 -24.50 -8.09
N ARG A 23 -6.53 -25.70 -7.54
CA ARG A 23 -6.80 -26.04 -6.12
C ARG A 23 -5.83 -25.40 -5.11
N SER A 24 -5.05 -24.39 -5.50
CA SER A 24 -3.99 -23.85 -4.65
C SER A 24 -4.52 -22.72 -3.75
N LYS A 25 -4.73 -23.03 -2.46
CA LYS A 25 -5.05 -22.04 -1.41
C LYS A 25 -4.06 -20.87 -1.37
N ARG A 26 -2.81 -21.09 -1.81
CA ARG A 26 -1.78 -20.04 -1.90
C ARG A 26 -2.18 -18.92 -2.85
N ARG A 27 -2.84 -19.23 -3.98
CA ARG A 27 -3.27 -18.23 -4.98
C ARG A 27 -4.46 -17.40 -4.51
N LEU A 28 -5.27 -17.94 -3.61
CA LEU A 28 -6.36 -17.22 -2.95
C LEU A 28 -5.83 -16.22 -1.92
N VAL A 29 -4.88 -16.65 -1.07
CA VAL A 29 -4.39 -15.85 0.06
C VAL A 29 -3.31 -14.84 -0.35
N ALA A 30 -2.48 -15.17 -1.34
CA ALA A 30 -1.35 -14.34 -1.72
C ALA A 30 -1.73 -12.89 -2.07
N PRO A 31 -2.77 -12.61 -2.88
CA PRO A 31 -3.14 -11.24 -3.18
C PRO A 31 -3.60 -10.45 -1.95
N ILE A 32 -4.20 -11.09 -0.94
CA ILE A 32 -4.58 -10.43 0.31
C ILE A 32 -3.32 -10.00 1.08
N VAL A 33 -2.32 -10.87 1.14
CA VAL A 33 -1.05 -10.57 1.83
C VAL A 33 -0.32 -9.39 1.21
N SER A 34 -0.20 -9.37 -0.12
CA SER A 34 0.59 -8.33 -0.80
C SER A 34 -0.23 -7.13 -1.27
N GLY A 35 -1.54 -7.27 -1.43
CA GLY A 35 -2.43 -6.23 -1.95
C GLY A 35 -3.29 -5.54 -0.90
N PHE A 36 -3.35 -6.07 0.33
CA PHE A 36 -4.06 -5.43 1.44
C PHE A 36 -3.17 -5.25 2.68
N LEU A 37 -2.47 -6.29 3.15
CA LEU A 37 -1.71 -6.16 4.41
C LEU A 37 -0.54 -5.17 4.36
N ILE A 38 -0.13 -4.74 3.16
CA ILE A 38 0.91 -3.70 3.02
C ILE A 38 0.43 -2.32 3.52
N ASP A 39 -0.89 -2.07 3.55
CA ASP A 39 -1.48 -0.88 4.20
C ASP A 39 -1.13 -0.81 5.69
N GLY A 40 -0.72 -1.92 6.29
CA GLY A 40 -0.21 -1.94 7.66
C GLY A 40 0.99 -1.00 7.87
N ASP A 41 1.70 -0.59 6.82
CA ASP A 41 2.80 0.37 6.92
C ASP A 41 2.35 1.79 7.29
N HIS A 42 1.05 2.11 7.16
CA HIS A 42 0.48 3.33 7.71
C HIS A 42 0.62 3.39 9.23
N LEU A 43 0.73 2.25 9.93
CA LEU A 43 1.06 2.20 11.36
C LEU A 43 2.43 2.80 11.65
N PHE A 44 3.40 2.60 10.76
CA PHE A 44 4.74 3.18 10.89
C PHE A 44 4.68 4.70 10.83
N ASP A 45 3.97 5.23 9.83
CA ASP A 45 3.79 6.67 9.68
C ASP A 45 2.89 7.29 10.77
N PHE A 46 1.94 6.53 11.31
CA PHE A 46 1.18 6.92 12.50
C PHE A 46 2.10 7.09 13.70
N ALA A 47 2.95 6.10 13.97
CA ALA A 47 3.91 6.13 15.07
C ALA A 47 4.90 7.30 14.91
N LEU A 48 5.44 7.51 13.71
CA LEU A 48 6.28 8.69 13.41
C LEU A 48 5.56 10.01 13.70
N GLY A 49 4.28 10.11 13.33
CA GLY A 49 3.44 11.25 13.68
C GLY A 49 3.35 11.45 15.20
N ARG A 50 3.14 10.40 15.99
CA ARG A 50 3.10 10.48 17.47
C ARG A 50 4.44 10.89 18.10
N LEU A 51 5.54 10.63 17.41
CA LEU A 51 6.89 11.05 17.80
C LEU A 51 7.24 12.48 17.32
N GLY A 52 6.29 13.21 16.71
CA GLY A 52 6.48 14.59 16.28
C GLY A 52 6.92 14.77 14.81
N PHE A 53 7.07 13.69 14.03
CA PHE A 53 7.51 13.75 12.63
C PHE A 53 6.35 14.02 11.64
N HIS A 54 5.58 15.08 11.88
CA HIS A 54 4.35 15.37 11.12
C HIS A 54 4.57 15.74 9.64
N GLY A 55 5.74 16.29 9.30
CA GLY A 55 6.08 16.72 7.94
C GLY A 55 6.53 15.60 6.98
N ARG A 56 6.62 14.35 7.46
CA ARG A 56 7.19 13.22 6.70
C ARG A 56 6.21 12.07 6.55
N MET A 57 6.19 11.44 5.38
CA MET A 57 5.42 10.24 5.05
C MET A 57 6.31 9.23 4.32
N VAL A 58 6.59 8.12 5.00
CA VAL A 58 7.58 7.13 4.58
C VAL A 58 6.96 5.97 3.82
N LEU A 59 5.76 5.50 4.19
CA LEU A 59 5.09 4.30 3.62
C LEU A 59 6.08 3.26 3.10
N PRO A 60 6.83 2.59 4.00
CA PRO A 60 7.99 1.80 3.61
C PRO A 60 7.66 0.63 2.69
N LEU A 61 6.40 0.19 2.58
CA LEU A 61 5.96 -0.90 1.72
C LEU A 61 5.32 -0.41 0.41
N HIS A 62 5.13 0.90 0.22
CA HIS A 62 4.52 1.49 -0.98
C HIS A 62 5.58 1.97 -1.99
N GLY A 63 6.22 1.03 -2.68
CA GLY A 63 7.33 1.31 -3.60
C GLY A 63 7.27 0.41 -4.84
N TRP A 64 7.23 0.99 -6.04
CA TRP A 64 7.32 0.20 -7.27
C TRP A 64 8.58 -0.69 -7.34
N GLU A 65 9.63 -0.33 -6.60
CA GLU A 65 10.84 -1.13 -6.43
C GLU A 65 10.56 -2.53 -5.85
N TYR A 66 9.51 -2.68 -5.01
CA TYR A 66 9.16 -3.95 -4.39
C TYR A 66 8.49 -4.94 -5.34
N VAL A 67 8.13 -4.54 -6.57
CA VAL A 67 7.66 -5.49 -7.58
C VAL A 67 8.72 -6.58 -7.82
N ALA A 68 10.00 -6.23 -7.87
CA ALA A 68 11.09 -7.20 -8.01
C ALA A 68 11.18 -8.14 -6.80
N VAL A 69 10.93 -7.62 -5.59
CA VAL A 69 10.91 -8.42 -4.36
C VAL A 69 9.75 -9.41 -4.38
N PHE A 70 8.54 -8.98 -4.73
CA PHE A 70 7.38 -9.87 -4.83
C PHE A 70 7.51 -10.91 -5.95
N LEU A 71 8.17 -10.57 -7.07
CA LEU A 71 8.52 -11.54 -8.12
C LEU A 71 9.49 -12.61 -7.61
N ALA A 72 10.47 -12.25 -6.79
CA ALA A 72 11.37 -13.21 -6.16
C ALA A 72 10.63 -14.08 -5.13
N LEU A 73 9.76 -13.48 -4.32
CA LEU A 73 8.92 -14.20 -3.36
C LEU A 73 7.94 -15.15 -4.04
N ASP A 74 7.37 -14.78 -5.19
CA ASP A 74 6.47 -15.65 -5.96
C ASP A 74 7.14 -16.95 -6.38
N ARG A 75 8.41 -16.86 -6.83
CA ARG A 75 9.22 -18.03 -7.19
C ARG A 75 9.53 -18.89 -5.97
N ARG A 76 9.93 -18.26 -4.85
CA ARG A 76 10.30 -18.96 -3.61
C ARG A 76 9.09 -19.64 -2.95
N LEU A 77 7.94 -18.98 -2.91
CA LEU A 77 6.74 -19.43 -2.21
C LEU A 77 5.77 -20.22 -3.12
N LYS A 78 6.11 -20.34 -4.41
CA LYS A 78 5.34 -21.05 -5.44
C LYS A 78 3.89 -20.56 -5.52
N THR A 79 3.70 -19.24 -5.48
CA THR A 79 2.40 -18.56 -5.57
C THR A 79 1.99 -18.22 -7.01
N SER A 80 2.82 -18.59 -7.99
CA SER A 80 2.50 -18.47 -9.43
C SER A 80 2.10 -17.04 -9.85
N GLY A 81 2.80 -16.03 -9.32
CA GLY A 81 2.56 -14.62 -9.65
C GLY A 81 1.48 -13.95 -8.80
N ALA A 82 0.78 -14.69 -7.93
CA ALA A 82 -0.34 -14.14 -7.17
C ALA A 82 0.10 -13.07 -6.15
N LEU A 83 1.31 -13.16 -5.57
CA LEU A 83 1.83 -12.12 -4.68
C LEU A 83 2.11 -10.84 -5.47
N THR A 84 2.81 -10.94 -6.59
CA THR A 84 3.11 -9.81 -7.46
C THR A 84 1.84 -9.17 -7.99
N ALA A 85 0.85 -9.97 -8.40
CA ALA A 85 -0.42 -9.47 -8.90
C ALA A 85 -1.18 -8.67 -7.84
N GLY A 86 -1.25 -9.15 -6.59
CA GLY A 86 -1.85 -8.40 -5.48
C GLY A 86 -1.14 -7.07 -5.22
N TYR A 87 0.20 -7.10 -5.18
CA TYR A 87 1.01 -5.91 -4.94
C TYR A 87 0.86 -4.85 -6.04
N VAL A 88 0.95 -5.27 -7.30
CA VAL A 88 0.79 -4.39 -8.46
C VAL A 88 -0.63 -3.84 -8.53
N CYS A 89 -1.65 -4.66 -8.25
CA CYS A 89 -3.03 -4.19 -8.19
C CYS A 89 -3.18 -3.08 -7.15
N HIS A 90 -2.66 -3.30 -5.94
CA HIS A 90 -2.66 -2.28 -4.89
C HIS A 90 -1.97 -0.99 -5.34
N LEU A 91 -0.70 -1.05 -5.77
CA LEU A 91 0.03 0.15 -6.18
C LEU A 91 -0.59 0.85 -7.39
N ALA A 92 -1.16 0.10 -8.34
CA ALA A 92 -1.86 0.69 -9.47
C ALA A 92 -3.11 1.45 -9.01
N MET A 93 -3.88 0.88 -8.08
CA MET A 93 -5.01 1.59 -7.48
C MET A 93 -4.56 2.90 -6.85
N ASP A 94 -3.51 2.83 -6.06
CA ASP A 94 -2.99 3.97 -5.34
C ASP A 94 -2.38 5.03 -6.27
N GLN A 95 -1.72 4.60 -7.35
CA GLN A 95 -1.21 5.45 -8.42
C GLN A 95 -2.34 6.14 -9.18
N ILE A 96 -3.49 5.49 -9.40
CA ILE A 96 -4.61 6.06 -10.16
C ILE A 96 -5.45 7.00 -9.30
N TRP A 97 -5.82 6.58 -8.09
CA TRP A 97 -6.83 7.27 -7.28
C TRP A 97 -6.27 8.23 -6.23
N ASN A 98 -4.95 8.29 -6.02
CA ASN A 98 -4.36 9.28 -5.09
C ASN A 98 -3.95 10.56 -5.80
N GLU A 99 -4.32 11.67 -5.14
CA GLU A 99 -3.67 12.95 -5.34
C GLU A 99 -2.18 12.81 -4.99
N LYS A 100 -1.35 13.31 -5.90
CA LYS A 100 0.11 13.21 -5.84
C LYS A 100 0.70 14.37 -6.61
N ARG A 101 1.85 14.86 -6.17
CA ARG A 101 2.56 15.95 -6.86
C ARG A 101 3.41 15.47 -8.03
N SER A 102 3.74 14.18 -8.08
CA SER A 102 4.60 13.60 -9.09
C SER A 102 4.09 12.21 -9.48
N ALA A 103 4.30 11.82 -10.74
CA ALA A 103 4.08 10.44 -11.18
C ALA A 103 5.00 9.46 -10.43
N PHE A 104 6.15 9.92 -9.94
CA PHE A 104 7.14 9.13 -9.22
C PHE A 104 6.88 9.01 -7.72
N SER A 105 5.76 9.55 -7.20
CA SER A 105 5.49 9.57 -5.76
C SER A 105 5.41 8.19 -5.11
N TYR A 106 5.21 7.11 -5.87
CA TYR A 106 5.25 5.71 -5.38
C TYR A 106 6.58 5.00 -5.63
N PHE A 107 7.65 5.73 -5.95
CA PHE A 107 9.01 5.19 -5.89
C PHE A 107 9.60 5.58 -4.54
N LEU A 108 10.01 4.57 -3.76
CA LEU A 108 10.63 4.79 -2.45
C LEU A 108 11.91 5.60 -2.58
N ALA A 109 12.73 5.34 -3.60
CA ALA A 109 13.96 6.09 -3.87
C ALA A 109 13.66 7.56 -4.19
N PHE A 110 12.63 7.84 -5.00
CA PHE A 110 12.18 9.21 -5.28
C PHE A 110 11.72 9.91 -4.01
N ARG A 111 10.94 9.24 -3.16
CA ARG A 111 10.49 9.82 -1.89
C ARG A 111 11.66 10.08 -0.94
N ALA A 112 12.62 9.17 -0.85
CA ALA A 112 13.85 9.36 -0.07
C ALA A 112 14.63 10.59 -0.56
N TRP A 113 14.82 10.73 -1.89
CA TRP A 113 15.45 11.90 -2.50
C TRP A 113 14.70 13.21 -2.18
N ARG A 114 13.36 13.16 -2.10
CA ARG A 114 12.52 14.30 -1.69
C ARG A 114 12.37 14.42 -0.16
N GLY A 115 13.15 13.69 0.63
CA GLY A 115 13.15 13.75 2.10
C GLY A 115 11.85 13.26 2.75
N PHE A 116 11.11 12.39 2.06
CA PHE A 116 9.81 11.85 2.47
C PHE A 116 8.78 12.93 2.79
N ARG A 117 8.83 14.09 2.12
CA ARG A 117 7.88 15.18 2.41
C ARG A 117 6.44 14.70 2.24
N ALA A 118 5.64 14.89 3.29
CA ALA A 118 4.25 14.46 3.33
C ALA A 118 3.35 15.16 2.29
N ASP A 119 3.81 16.25 1.67
CA ASP A 119 3.10 16.98 0.62
C ASP A 119 3.24 16.36 -0.78
N GLN A 120 4.05 15.31 -0.95
CA GLN A 120 4.22 14.60 -2.22
C GLN A 120 3.09 13.59 -2.51
N LEU A 121 2.40 13.12 -1.47
CA LEU A 121 1.33 12.12 -1.50
C LEU A 121 0.14 12.56 -0.64
N GLY A 122 -1.07 12.41 -1.16
CA GLY A 122 -2.31 12.80 -0.49
C GLY A 122 -2.82 14.18 -0.91
N PRO A 123 -3.92 14.64 -0.30
CA PRO A 123 -4.60 15.87 -0.71
C PRO A 123 -3.67 17.09 -0.75
N LEU A 124 -3.85 17.94 -1.77
CA LEU A 124 -3.14 19.22 -1.85
C LEU A 124 -3.52 20.16 -0.69
N ASP A 125 -4.78 20.06 -0.24
CA ASP A 125 -5.32 20.72 0.93
C ASP A 125 -4.66 20.22 2.23
N PRO A 126 -3.87 21.07 2.93
CA PRO A 126 -3.17 20.69 4.16
C PRO A 126 -4.09 20.25 5.29
N GLU A 127 -5.32 20.75 5.38
CA GLU A 127 -6.25 20.39 6.46
C GLU A 127 -6.86 18.99 6.26
N LYS A 128 -6.94 18.55 5.00
CA LYS A 128 -7.43 17.21 4.65
C LYS A 128 -6.30 16.18 4.61
N ARG A 129 -5.05 16.64 4.49
CA ARG A 129 -3.86 15.81 4.38
C ARG A 129 -3.64 15.04 5.67
N HIS A 130 -3.58 13.71 5.55
CA HIS A 130 -3.19 12.80 6.62
C HIS A 130 -3.97 12.92 7.94
N ARG A 131 -5.26 13.31 7.87
CA ARG A 131 -6.15 13.41 9.04
C ARG A 131 -6.15 12.18 9.94
N TRP A 132 -5.89 11.01 9.35
CA TRP A 132 -5.74 9.74 10.07
C TRP A 132 -4.62 9.77 11.13
N ARG A 133 -3.57 10.58 10.97
CA ARG A 133 -2.50 10.74 11.98
C ARG A 133 -2.98 11.37 13.28
N HIS A 134 -4.03 12.17 13.20
CA HIS A 134 -4.67 12.81 14.34
C HIS A 134 -5.85 11.98 14.88
N SER A 135 -6.16 10.83 14.28
CA SER A 135 -7.22 9.96 14.77
C SER A 135 -6.80 9.22 16.05
N SER A 136 -7.80 8.78 16.82
CA SER A 136 -7.57 7.84 17.92
C SER A 136 -7.03 6.50 17.36
N PRO A 137 -6.39 5.66 18.19
CA PRO A 137 -5.94 4.34 17.75
C PRO A 137 -7.06 3.50 17.10
N VAL A 138 -8.29 3.60 17.62
CA VAL A 138 -9.48 2.94 17.03
C VAL A 138 -9.91 3.62 15.73
N GLY A 139 -9.79 4.96 15.64
CA GLY A 139 -10.06 5.72 14.43
C GLY A 139 -9.12 5.38 13.28
N LEU A 140 -7.90 4.95 13.58
CA LEU A 140 -6.90 4.52 12.60
C LEU A 140 -7.35 3.29 11.80
N LEU A 141 -8.16 2.40 12.39
CA LEU A 141 -8.72 1.22 11.71
C LEU A 141 -9.64 1.57 10.53
N ARG A 142 -10.05 2.84 10.38
CA ARG A 142 -10.78 3.31 9.19
C ARG A 142 -9.86 3.60 8.01
N TRP A 143 -8.56 3.57 8.25
CA TRP A 143 -7.45 3.94 7.38
C TRP A 143 -6.38 2.83 7.27
N LEU A 144 -6.62 1.67 7.89
CA LEU A 144 -5.92 0.39 7.71
C LEU A 144 -6.89 -0.65 7.15
#